data_AF-A0AA38M583-F1
#
_entry.id   AF-A0AA38M583-F1
#
_cell.length_a   1.000
_cell.length_b   1.000
_cell.length_c   1.000
_cell.angle_alpha   90.00
_cell.angle_beta   90.00
_cell.angle_gamma   90.00
#
_symmetry.space_group_name_H-M   'P 1'
#
loop_
_entity.id
_entity.type
_entity.pdbx_description
1 polymer ?
#
loop_
_entity_poly.entity_id
_entity_poly.type
_entity_poly.pdbx_seq_one_letter_code
_entity_poly.pdbx_strand_id
1 'polypeptide(L)'
;MSEHFSESLLCGAKNGNLEQVKQSWIPAEDRYERDFLGHNALTLAIIHDHFDIFKYLVDTAEEAAPRLPAMFSFLGGTALICAAKKRNFDMVRYLVEKGACVNLVDKEGYGALYYAIRKRCDKEMIEYLIREGSEVEVTCEQVDEYAEFHQDFTSYWSELRRELEI
;
A
#
# COMPACT_ATOMS: atom_id res chain seq x y z
N MET A 1 -10.89 -25.70 16.38
CA MET A 1 -11.52 -25.49 15.05
C MET A 1 -11.15 -24.14 14.44
N SER A 2 -10.90 -23.08 15.23
CA SER A 2 -10.46 -21.76 14.75
C SER A 2 -9.10 -21.78 14.02
N GLU A 3 -8.11 -22.52 14.53
CA GLU A 3 -6.73 -22.55 13.98
C GLU A 3 -6.65 -22.98 12.50
N HIS A 4 -7.52 -23.89 12.03
CA HIS A 4 -7.51 -24.33 10.65
C HIS A 4 -8.08 -23.30 9.67
N PHE A 5 -9.01 -22.45 10.12
CA PHE A 5 -9.59 -21.41 9.26
C PHE A 5 -8.61 -20.26 9.06
N SER A 6 -7.91 -19.85 10.11
CA SER A 6 -6.91 -18.80 10.02
C SER A 6 -5.68 -19.23 9.22
N GLU A 7 -5.19 -20.45 9.42
CA GLU A 7 -4.09 -20.99 8.60
C GLU A 7 -4.48 -21.07 7.10
N SER A 8 -5.71 -21.52 6.81
CA SER A 8 -6.23 -21.59 5.44
C SER A 8 -6.38 -20.20 4.79
N LEU A 9 -6.85 -19.21 5.56
CA LEU A 9 -6.98 -17.83 5.10
C LEU A 9 -5.61 -17.20 4.80
N LEU A 10 -4.63 -17.39 5.71
CA LEU A 10 -3.26 -16.90 5.53
C LEU A 10 -2.58 -17.56 4.33
N CYS A 11 -2.72 -18.88 4.15
CA CYS A 11 -2.13 -19.56 3.00
C CYS A 11 -2.83 -19.18 1.68
N GLY A 12 -4.15 -18.97 1.70
CA GLY A 12 -4.90 -18.47 0.55
C GLY A 12 -4.40 -17.09 0.11
N ALA A 13 -4.23 -16.18 1.06
CA ALA A 13 -3.70 -14.84 0.81
C ALA A 13 -2.26 -14.86 0.32
N LYS A 14 -1.40 -15.72 0.89
CA LYS A 14 -0.01 -15.89 0.46
C LYS A 14 0.12 -16.43 -0.97
N ASN A 15 -0.73 -17.41 -1.31
CA ASN A 15 -0.64 -18.12 -2.60
C ASN A 15 -1.45 -17.46 -3.73
N GLY A 16 -2.19 -16.38 -3.45
CA GLY A 16 -3.03 -15.73 -4.46
C GLY A 16 -4.32 -16.48 -4.77
N ASN A 17 -4.77 -17.34 -3.86
CA ASN A 17 -5.99 -18.13 -4.04
C ASN A 17 -7.21 -17.41 -3.45
N LEU A 18 -7.81 -16.51 -4.25
CA LEU A 18 -8.98 -15.73 -3.84
C LEU A 18 -10.18 -16.61 -3.44
N GLU A 19 -10.40 -17.75 -4.10
CA GLU A 19 -11.52 -18.64 -3.77
C GLU A 19 -11.32 -19.32 -2.41
N GLN A 20 -10.09 -19.72 -2.10
CA GLN A 20 -9.74 -20.23 -0.77
C GLN A 20 -9.91 -19.16 0.31
N VAL A 21 -9.52 -17.91 0.02
CA VAL A 21 -9.73 -16.77 0.92
C VAL A 21 -11.21 -16.57 1.19
N LYS A 22 -12.06 -16.58 0.16
CA LYS A 22 -13.53 -16.45 0.30
C LYS A 22 -14.12 -17.57 1.16
N GLN A 23 -13.69 -18.82 0.95
CA GLN A 23 -14.19 -19.98 1.69
C GLN A 23 -13.73 -20.00 3.15
N SER A 24 -12.54 -19.46 3.41
CA SER A 24 -11.93 -19.43 4.75
C SER A 24 -12.20 -18.11 5.49
N TRP A 25 -13.02 -17.22 4.91
CA TRP A 25 -13.34 -15.93 5.51
C TRP A 25 -14.22 -16.12 6.75
N ILE A 26 -13.76 -15.56 7.87
CA ILE A 26 -14.37 -15.70 9.20
C ILE A 26 -14.91 -14.34 9.69
N PRO A 27 -15.88 -14.32 10.62
CA PRO A 27 -16.41 -13.10 11.21
C PRO A 27 -15.35 -12.19 11.85
N ALA A 28 -15.75 -10.96 12.14
CA ALA A 28 -14.89 -9.80 12.38
C ALA A 28 -13.82 -9.92 13.48
N GLU A 29 -13.98 -10.85 14.41
CA GLU A 29 -13.16 -10.97 15.62
C GLU A 29 -11.82 -11.70 15.36
N ASP A 30 -11.77 -12.65 14.43
CA ASP A 30 -10.60 -13.52 14.18
C ASP A 30 -9.84 -13.21 12.86
N ARG A 31 -10.39 -12.36 11.98
CA ARG A 31 -9.84 -12.07 10.64
C ARG A 31 -8.48 -11.36 10.60
N TYR A 32 -7.95 -10.94 11.75
CA TYR A 32 -6.63 -10.30 11.87
C TYR A 32 -5.59 -11.20 12.56
N GLU A 33 -5.87 -12.50 12.68
CA GLU A 33 -4.88 -13.49 13.10
C GLU A 33 -3.59 -13.38 12.27
N ARG A 34 -2.47 -13.61 12.95
CA ARG A 34 -1.13 -13.39 12.42
C ARG A 34 -0.36 -14.71 12.39
N ASP A 35 0.45 -14.89 11.36
CA ASP A 35 1.45 -15.95 11.32
C ASP A 35 2.56 -15.72 12.37
N PHE A 36 3.52 -16.64 12.45
CA PHE A 36 4.67 -16.56 13.35
C PHE A 36 5.62 -15.39 13.03
N LEU A 37 5.48 -14.74 11.87
CA LEU A 37 6.21 -13.54 11.46
C LEU A 37 5.42 -12.25 11.79
N GLY A 38 4.20 -12.37 12.31
CA GLY A 38 3.33 -11.25 12.61
C GLY A 38 2.51 -10.74 11.42
N HIS A 39 2.47 -11.46 10.30
CA HIS A 39 1.69 -11.09 9.12
C HIS A 39 0.28 -11.65 9.19
N ASN A 40 -0.72 -10.81 8.91
CA ASN A 40 -2.09 -11.27 8.66
C ASN A 40 -2.35 -11.44 7.16
N ALA A 41 -3.55 -11.89 6.80
CA ALA A 41 -3.92 -12.14 5.40
C ALA A 41 -3.83 -10.87 4.52
N LEU A 42 -4.20 -9.70 5.06
CA LEU A 42 -4.04 -8.42 4.35
C LEU A 42 -2.57 -8.10 4.07
N THR A 43 -1.68 -8.30 5.06
CA THR A 43 -0.24 -8.08 4.89
C THR A 43 0.38 -9.07 3.91
N LEU A 44 0.00 -10.34 3.97
CA LEU A 44 0.46 -11.36 3.02
C LEU A 44 0.01 -11.05 1.59
N ALA A 45 -1.23 -10.58 1.41
CA ALA A 45 -1.73 -10.16 0.11
C ALA A 45 -0.88 -9.02 -0.48
N ILE A 46 -0.49 -8.02 0.32
CA ILE A 46 0.40 -6.94 -0.13
C ILE A 46 1.81 -7.45 -0.43
N ILE A 47 2.40 -8.25 0.47
CA ILE A 47 3.77 -8.77 0.32
C ILE A 47 3.92 -9.60 -0.96
N HIS A 48 2.87 -10.34 -1.32
CA HIS A 48 2.86 -11.22 -2.48
C HIS A 48 2.15 -10.63 -3.71
N ASP A 49 1.86 -9.32 -3.71
CA ASP A 49 1.23 -8.58 -4.81
C ASP A 49 -0.19 -9.05 -5.21
N HIS A 50 -0.91 -9.73 -4.31
CA HIS A 50 -2.29 -10.21 -4.51
C HIS A 50 -3.31 -9.12 -4.15
N PHE A 51 -3.31 -8.08 -4.96
CA PHE A 51 -4.12 -6.87 -4.78
C PHE A 51 -5.64 -7.11 -4.86
N ASP A 52 -6.08 -8.12 -5.59
CA ASP A 52 -7.46 -8.59 -5.67
C ASP A 52 -7.95 -9.18 -4.34
N ILE A 53 -7.10 -9.99 -3.71
CA ILE A 53 -7.32 -10.52 -2.36
C ILE A 53 -7.34 -9.38 -1.36
N PHE A 54 -6.37 -8.47 -1.41
CA PHE A 54 -6.33 -7.32 -0.52
C PHE A 54 -7.64 -6.52 -0.59
N LYS A 55 -8.10 -6.18 -1.81
CA LYS A 55 -9.35 -5.45 -2.02
C LYS A 55 -10.56 -6.20 -1.44
N TYR A 56 -10.67 -7.49 -1.72
CA TYR A 56 -11.75 -8.32 -1.18
C TYR A 56 -11.77 -8.31 0.35
N LEU A 57 -10.62 -8.48 1.00
CA LEU A 57 -10.49 -8.48 2.47
C LEU A 57 -10.86 -7.13 3.09
N VAL A 58 -10.54 -6.01 2.42
CA VAL A 58 -10.87 -4.66 2.91
C VAL A 58 -12.36 -4.36 2.76
N ASP A 59 -12.93 -4.62 1.57
CA ASP A 59 -14.35 -4.36 1.30
C ASP A 59 -15.25 -5.19 2.23
N THR A 60 -14.93 -6.48 2.41
CA THR A 60 -15.67 -7.34 3.35
C THR A 60 -15.45 -6.97 4.82
N ALA A 61 -14.28 -6.43 5.18
CA ALA A 61 -14.03 -5.97 6.54
C ALA A 61 -14.89 -4.74 6.88
N GLU A 62 -15.05 -3.80 5.94
CA GLU A 62 -15.92 -2.62 6.08
C GLU A 62 -17.40 -2.99 6.19
N GLU A 63 -17.88 -3.93 5.37
CA GLU A 63 -19.26 -4.42 5.44
C GLU A 63 -19.59 -5.00 6.83
N ALA A 64 -18.66 -5.78 7.39
CA ALA A 64 -18.84 -6.42 8.70
C ALA A 64 -18.58 -5.48 9.88
N ALA A 65 -17.76 -4.44 9.70
CA ALA A 65 -17.59 -3.37 10.68
C ALA A 65 -17.21 -2.06 9.96
N PRO A 66 -18.03 -1.00 10.03
CA PRO A 66 -17.88 0.22 9.22
C PRO A 66 -16.67 1.09 9.60
N ARG A 67 -15.77 0.59 10.46
CA ARG A 67 -14.53 1.26 10.83
C ARG A 67 -13.37 0.29 10.65
N LEU A 68 -12.62 0.47 9.57
CA LEU A 68 -11.34 -0.23 9.40
C LEU A 68 -10.46 0.02 10.63
N PRO A 69 -9.71 -1.00 11.10
CA PRO A 69 -8.88 -0.84 12.28
C PRO A 69 -7.86 0.27 12.06
N ALA A 70 -7.40 0.94 13.12
CA ALA A 70 -6.31 1.93 13.01
C ALA A 70 -5.05 1.35 12.34
N MET A 71 -4.83 0.03 12.46
CA MET A 71 -3.77 -0.68 11.76
C MET A 71 -3.87 -0.59 10.23
N PHE A 72 -5.06 -0.38 9.68
CA PHE A 72 -5.28 -0.21 8.25
C PHE A 72 -4.62 1.05 7.70
N SER A 73 -4.59 2.17 8.44
CA SER A 73 -3.96 3.40 7.92
C SER A 73 -2.47 3.19 7.64
N PHE A 74 -1.76 2.54 8.57
CA PHE A 74 -0.35 2.18 8.43
C PHE A 74 -0.12 1.08 7.38
N LEU A 75 -0.93 0.02 7.41
CA LEU A 75 -0.82 -1.08 6.43
C LEU A 75 -1.19 -0.60 5.01
N GLY A 76 -2.18 0.26 4.90
CA GLY A 76 -2.64 0.90 3.67
C GLY A 76 -1.58 1.83 3.10
N GLY A 77 -0.85 2.58 3.93
CA GLY A 77 0.31 3.35 3.47
C GLY A 77 1.43 2.45 2.93
N THR A 78 1.66 1.29 3.55
CA THR A 78 2.62 0.30 3.03
C THR A 78 2.15 -0.27 1.69
N ALA A 79 0.86 -0.60 1.58
CA ALA A 79 0.24 -1.03 0.34
C ALA A 79 0.33 0.03 -0.75
N LEU A 80 0.21 1.31 -0.39
CA LEU A 80 0.26 2.45 -1.30
C LEU A 80 1.65 2.60 -1.90
N ILE A 81 2.70 2.47 -1.08
CA ILE A 81 4.10 2.41 -1.54
C ILE A 81 4.29 1.24 -2.53
N CYS A 82 3.80 0.04 -2.20
CA CYS A 82 3.88 -1.12 -3.08
C CYS A 82 3.15 -0.88 -4.42
N ALA A 83 1.92 -0.38 -4.38
CA ALA A 83 1.12 -0.05 -5.57
C ALA A 83 1.85 0.96 -6.46
N ALA A 84 2.49 1.98 -5.87
CA ALA A 84 3.30 2.94 -6.59
C ALA A 84 4.54 2.33 -7.26
N LYS A 85 5.27 1.45 -6.55
CA LYS A 85 6.41 0.70 -7.13
C LYS A 85 6.02 -0.15 -8.34
N LYS A 86 4.75 -0.57 -8.40
CA LYS A 86 4.17 -1.40 -9.45
C LYS A 86 3.44 -0.60 -10.54
N ARG A 87 3.38 0.73 -10.43
CA ARG A 87 2.62 1.59 -11.35
C ARG A 87 1.12 1.24 -11.42
N ASN A 88 0.56 0.70 -10.34
CA ASN A 88 -0.84 0.27 -10.29
C ASN A 88 -1.72 1.43 -9.80
N PHE A 89 -2.15 2.28 -10.73
CA PHE A 89 -2.91 3.48 -10.39
C PHE A 89 -4.30 3.16 -9.79
N ASP A 90 -4.97 2.12 -10.28
CA ASP A 90 -6.27 1.71 -9.73
C ASP A 90 -6.19 1.33 -8.26
N MET A 91 -5.13 0.62 -7.87
CA MET A 91 -4.89 0.28 -6.47
C MET A 91 -4.50 1.51 -5.64
N VAL A 92 -3.75 2.45 -6.22
CA VAL A 92 -3.45 3.72 -5.54
C VAL A 92 -4.71 4.49 -5.22
N ARG A 93 -5.62 4.69 -6.17
CA ARG A 93 -6.90 5.36 -5.91
C ARG A 93 -7.70 4.64 -4.84
N TYR A 94 -7.85 3.32 -4.98
CA TYR A 94 -8.57 2.51 -4.01
C TYR A 94 -8.03 2.67 -2.59
N LEU A 95 -6.71 2.63 -2.41
CA LEU A 95 -6.08 2.76 -1.09
C LEU A 95 -6.28 4.13 -0.47
N VAL A 96 -6.12 5.19 -1.25
CA VAL A 96 -6.32 6.57 -0.77
C VAL A 96 -7.78 6.81 -0.39
N GLU A 97 -8.73 6.35 -1.20
CA GLU A 97 -10.17 6.42 -0.91
C GLU A 97 -10.55 5.68 0.38
N LYS A 98 -9.85 4.58 0.70
CA LYS A 98 -10.03 3.80 1.94
C LYS A 98 -9.32 4.41 3.15
N GLY A 99 -8.64 5.55 3.01
CA GLY A 99 -7.96 6.24 4.10
C GLY A 99 -6.56 5.71 4.43
N ALA A 100 -5.87 5.14 3.45
CA ALA A 100 -4.44 4.83 3.58
C ALA A 100 -3.63 6.09 3.94
N CYS A 101 -2.60 5.93 4.77
CA CYS A 101 -1.70 7.03 5.08
C CYS A 101 -0.83 7.38 3.86
N VAL A 102 -1.16 8.49 3.19
CA VAL A 102 -0.52 8.93 1.94
C VAL A 102 0.95 9.32 2.12
N ASN A 103 1.30 9.85 3.30
CA ASN A 103 2.65 10.30 3.67
C ASN A 103 3.43 9.26 4.47
N LEU A 104 2.98 7.99 4.48
CA LEU A 104 3.81 6.94 5.04
C LEU A 104 5.08 6.79 4.22
N VAL A 105 6.20 6.65 4.91
CA VAL A 105 7.51 6.32 4.33
C VAL A 105 7.92 4.90 4.69
N ASP A 106 8.66 4.26 3.81
CA ASP A 106 9.32 3.01 4.15
C ASP A 106 10.57 3.24 5.01
N LYS A 107 11.26 2.15 5.32
CA LYS A 107 12.51 2.13 6.08
C LYS A 107 13.68 2.89 5.44
N GLU A 108 13.58 3.25 4.16
CA GLU A 108 14.56 4.10 3.46
C GLU A 108 14.13 5.58 3.47
N GLY A 109 13.00 5.92 4.09
CA GLY A 109 12.45 7.27 4.11
C GLY A 109 11.65 7.63 2.87
N TYR A 110 11.31 6.65 2.00
CA TYR A 110 10.62 6.93 0.75
C TYR A 110 9.12 6.60 0.80
N GLY A 111 8.30 7.58 0.43
CA GLY A 111 6.84 7.43 0.32
C GLY A 111 6.35 7.04 -1.07
N ALA A 112 5.03 6.90 -1.21
CA ALA A 112 4.40 6.45 -2.47
C ALA A 112 4.71 7.37 -3.66
N LEU A 113 4.70 8.70 -3.44
CA LEU A 113 4.97 9.68 -4.49
C LEU A 113 6.42 9.61 -5.01
N TYR A 114 7.41 9.44 -4.11
CA TYR A 114 8.81 9.22 -4.51
C TYR A 114 8.92 8.03 -5.46
N TYR A 115 8.31 6.90 -5.10
CA TYR A 115 8.33 5.71 -5.95
C TYR A 115 7.58 5.90 -7.26
N ALA A 116 6.46 6.63 -7.26
CA ALA A 116 5.73 6.93 -8.49
C ALA A 116 6.60 7.74 -9.48
N ILE A 117 7.28 8.78 -9.00
CA ILE A 117 8.19 9.61 -9.81
C ILE A 117 9.39 8.78 -10.29
N ARG A 118 10.07 8.07 -9.37
CA ARG A 118 11.26 7.28 -9.68
C ARG A 118 10.97 6.16 -10.69
N LYS A 119 9.76 5.59 -10.64
CA LYS A 119 9.32 4.56 -11.60
C LYS A 119 8.75 5.14 -12.89
N ARG A 120 8.73 6.47 -13.05
CA ARG A 120 8.12 7.17 -14.19
C ARG A 120 6.68 6.69 -14.40
N CYS A 121 5.90 6.66 -13.33
CA CYS A 121 4.46 6.41 -13.40
C CYS A 121 3.78 7.46 -14.27
N ASP A 122 2.55 7.13 -14.69
CA ASP A 122 1.77 8.02 -15.52
C ASP A 122 1.45 9.31 -14.76
N LYS A 123 1.42 10.44 -15.48
CA LYS A 123 1.28 11.78 -14.89
C LYS A 123 0.04 11.88 -14.00
N GLU A 124 -1.06 11.29 -14.43
CA GLU A 124 -2.34 11.25 -13.69
C GLU A 124 -2.19 10.64 -12.30
N MET A 125 -1.37 9.58 -12.16
CA MET A 125 -1.11 8.95 -10.87
C MET A 125 -0.29 9.84 -9.94
N ILE A 126 0.69 10.56 -10.51
CA ILE A 126 1.54 11.49 -9.76
C ILE A 126 0.71 12.70 -9.29
N GLU A 127 -0.07 13.28 -10.20
CA GLU A 127 -1.02 14.38 -9.92
C GLU A 127 -2.02 14.00 -8.84
N TYR A 128 -2.59 12.79 -8.94
CA TYR A 128 -3.53 12.29 -7.93
C TYR A 128 -2.88 12.22 -6.55
N LEU A 129 -1.71 11.61 -6.43
CA LEU A 129 -1.01 11.52 -5.13
C LEU A 129 -0.70 12.92 -4.56
N ILE A 130 -0.23 13.87 -5.38
CA ILE A 130 0.02 15.25 -4.96
C ILE A 130 -1.27 15.93 -4.47
N ARG A 131 -2.36 15.78 -5.23
CA ARG A 131 -3.67 16.36 -4.89
C ARG A 131 -4.21 15.85 -3.56
N GLU A 132 -3.98 14.57 -3.27
CA GLU A 132 -4.38 13.92 -2.02
C GLU A 132 -3.39 14.19 -0.87
N GLY A 133 -2.48 15.16 -1.03
CA GLY A 133 -1.58 15.64 0.00
C GLY A 133 -0.29 14.83 0.17
N SER A 134 0.10 14.04 -0.85
CA SER A 134 1.37 13.34 -0.83
C SER A 134 2.55 14.29 -1.00
N GLU A 135 3.49 14.23 -0.07
CA GLU A 135 4.71 15.03 -0.10
C GLU A 135 5.87 14.24 -0.72
N VAL A 136 6.65 14.88 -1.60
CA VAL A 136 7.85 14.25 -2.20
C VAL A 136 8.97 14.11 -1.19
N GLU A 137 9.06 15.06 -0.27
CA GLU A 137 10.12 15.17 0.74
C GLU A 137 9.51 14.97 2.13
N VAL A 138 9.10 13.75 2.46
CA VAL A 138 8.92 13.39 3.87
C VAL A 138 10.32 13.14 4.42
N THR A 139 10.99 14.24 4.79
CA THR A 139 12.33 14.17 5.37
C THR A 139 12.24 13.42 6.70
N CYS A 140 12.78 12.21 6.77
CA CYS A 140 13.50 11.85 7.98
C CYS A 140 14.84 12.61 7.90
N GLU A 141 15.26 13.27 8.97
CA GLU A 141 16.45 14.14 9.03
C GLU A 141 17.80 13.42 8.79
N GLN A 142 17.85 12.30 8.06
CA GLN A 142 19.03 11.41 7.99
C GLN A 142 19.36 10.84 6.61
N VAL A 143 19.04 11.50 5.49
CA VAL A 143 19.46 10.99 4.17
C VAL A 143 20.10 12.04 3.26
N ASP A 144 21.13 12.72 3.77
CA ASP A 144 22.06 13.49 2.94
C ASP A 144 23.19 12.63 2.32
N GLU A 145 23.17 11.30 2.49
CA GLU A 145 24.31 10.43 2.10
C GLU A 145 24.17 9.75 0.71
N TYR A 146 23.03 9.89 0.00
CA TYR A 146 22.78 9.18 -1.27
C TYR A 146 22.63 10.08 -2.51
N ALA A 147 23.23 11.26 -2.50
CA ALA A 147 23.11 12.28 -3.55
C ALA A 147 23.54 11.84 -4.98
N GLU A 148 24.29 10.74 -5.14
CA GLU A 148 24.79 10.30 -6.45
C GLU A 148 23.75 9.52 -7.31
N PHE A 149 22.62 9.08 -6.76
CA PHE A 149 21.55 8.39 -7.53
C PHE A 149 20.39 9.30 -7.95
N HIS A 150 20.42 10.58 -7.57
CA HIS A 150 19.30 11.51 -7.74
C HIS A 150 19.30 12.33 -9.03
N GLN A 151 20.33 12.29 -9.87
CA GLN A 151 20.38 13.20 -11.02
C GLN A 151 19.19 13.01 -11.98
N ASP A 152 18.79 11.77 -12.25
CA ASP A 152 17.63 11.45 -13.09
C ASP A 152 16.29 11.79 -12.40
N PHE A 153 16.20 11.55 -11.09
CA PHE A 153 15.02 11.90 -10.29
C PHE A 153 14.84 13.40 -10.21
N THR A 154 15.88 14.14 -9.81
CA THR A 154 15.87 15.60 -9.66
C THR A 154 15.59 16.30 -10.98
N SER A 155 16.14 15.80 -12.10
CA SER A 155 15.85 16.37 -13.42
C SER A 155 14.39 16.15 -13.82
N TYR A 156 13.91 14.91 -13.77
CA TYR A 156 12.52 14.59 -14.12
C TYR A 156 11.50 15.27 -13.19
N TRP A 157 11.79 15.31 -11.89
CA TRP A 157 10.94 15.96 -10.91
C TRP A 157 10.93 17.49 -11.07
N SER A 158 12.08 18.10 -11.42
CA SER A 158 12.14 19.54 -11.72
C SER A 158 11.35 19.91 -12.98
N GLU A 159 11.39 19.07 -14.02
CA GLU A 159 10.57 19.24 -15.23
C GLU A 159 9.09 19.09 -14.89
N LEU A 160 8.73 18.03 -14.16
CA LEU A 160 7.36 17.75 -13.79
C LEU A 160 6.76 18.86 -12.90
N ARG A 161 7.52 19.41 -11.95
CA ARG A 161 7.11 20.58 -11.16
C ARG A 161 6.74 21.78 -12.03
N ARG A 162 7.56 22.08 -13.04
CA ARG A 162 7.27 23.16 -14.00
C ARG A 162 5.99 22.90 -14.80
N GLU A 163 5.75 21.65 -15.19
CA GLU A 163 4.53 21.28 -15.91
C GLU A 163 3.27 21.26 -15.04
N LEU A 164 3.43 21.01 -13.75
CA LEU A 164 2.34 20.93 -12.76
C LEU A 164 2.09 22.25 -12.03
N GLU A 165 2.89 23.29 -12.29
CA GLU A 165 2.82 24.61 -11.64
C GLU A 165 2.95 24.54 -10.10
N ILE A 166 3.80 23.63 -9.58
CA ILE A 166 4.08 23.43 -8.14
C ILE A 166 5.55 23.56 -7.78
#